data_AF-A0A8R1DEE0-F1
#
_entry.id   AF-A0A8R1DEE0-F1
#
_cell.length_a   1.000
_cell.length_b   1.000
_cell.length_c   1.000
_cell.angle_alpha   90.00
_cell.angle_beta   90.00
_cell.angle_gamma   90.00
#
_symmetry.space_group_name_H-M   'P 1'
#
loop_
_entity.id
_entity.type
_entity.pdbx_description
1 polymer ?
#
loop_
_entity_poly.entity_id
_entity_poly.type
_entity_poly.pdbx_seq_one_letter_code
_entity_poly.pdbx_strand_id
1 'polypeptide(L)'
;MNVSESLASGDVTVPPAVSSQFQRIFVTLTIFTISLIGLLGNLSVFMFATTLKTLRNSFGRLSASQSLAEAVLCAVFLFFYCPMVLLERNTRVLIGLAYAIPCFTSLYMHLANNCLLPYVDFGWYFGVNTSADCDVIRYWIDFCKDFGVVALIAIVDVMTIVMIKVTAPGMRSANCSQTQKKRKREITFVKQALIQGAIFATELVFFFIVSTMQTKPVMIFLCTTVSWSLVHTIDPLVLILLNQEFRNMLLRNTRWRSRSTDEDDQ
;
A
#
# COMPACT_ATOMS: atom_id res chain seq x y z
N MET A 1 35.97 -30.14 6.47
CA MET A 1 35.71 -31.25 5.53
C MET A 1 35.19 -30.63 4.24
N ASN A 2 35.84 -30.94 3.12
CA ASN A 2 35.68 -30.27 1.82
C ASN A 2 34.28 -30.48 1.23
N VAL A 3 33.72 -29.40 0.66
CA VAL A 3 32.40 -29.31 0.01
C VAL A 3 32.40 -29.88 -1.42
N SER A 4 33.53 -30.42 -1.90
CA SER A 4 33.70 -30.84 -3.30
C SER A 4 33.40 -32.32 -3.59
N GLU A 5 32.95 -33.12 -2.62
CA GLU A 5 32.76 -34.58 -2.80
C GLU A 5 31.33 -35.10 -2.57
N SER A 6 30.31 -34.24 -2.45
CA SER A 6 28.91 -34.70 -2.31
C SER A 6 28.07 -34.65 -3.59
N LEU A 7 28.68 -34.49 -4.77
CA LEU A 7 27.99 -34.32 -6.06
C LEU A 7 27.72 -35.64 -6.81
N ALA A 8 27.52 -36.74 -6.10
CA ALA A 8 27.22 -38.02 -6.74
C ALA A 8 26.32 -38.92 -5.88
N SER A 9 25.05 -38.53 -5.70
CA SER A 9 23.89 -39.43 -5.62
C SER A 9 22.69 -38.75 -4.98
N GLY A 10 21.57 -38.69 -5.70
CA GLY A 10 20.24 -38.51 -5.12
C GLY A 10 19.80 -37.06 -5.01
N ASP A 11 18.81 -36.71 -5.83
CA ASP A 11 17.88 -35.61 -5.59
C ASP A 11 17.34 -35.73 -4.15
N VAL A 12 17.96 -35.03 -3.20
CA VAL A 12 17.33 -34.75 -1.92
C VAL A 12 16.39 -33.59 -2.19
N THR A 13 15.17 -33.90 -2.63
CA THR A 13 14.06 -32.96 -2.56
C THR A 13 13.81 -32.68 -1.08
N VAL A 14 14.52 -31.70 -0.53
CA VAL A 14 14.20 -31.13 0.78
C VAL A 14 12.75 -30.65 0.65
N PRO A 15 11.79 -31.22 1.39
CA PRO A 15 10.42 -30.76 1.31
C PRO A 15 10.40 -29.26 1.64
N PRO A 16 9.61 -28.44 0.91
CA PRO A 16 9.54 -27.02 1.19
C PRO A 16 9.23 -26.83 2.67
N ALA A 17 10.01 -26.00 3.36
CA ALA A 17 9.86 -25.78 4.79
C ALA A 17 8.42 -25.32 5.08
N VAL A 18 7.63 -26.20 5.71
CA VAL A 18 6.23 -25.93 6.06
C VAL A 18 6.19 -25.17 7.37
N SER A 19 5.44 -24.07 7.39
CA SER A 19 5.24 -23.25 8.58
C SER A 19 4.51 -24.04 9.67
N SER A 20 4.96 -23.88 10.90
CA SER A 20 4.21 -24.37 12.06
C SER A 20 2.89 -23.61 12.23
N GLN A 21 1.90 -24.26 12.85
CA GLN A 21 0.62 -23.61 13.16
C GLN A 21 0.78 -22.34 14.01
N PHE A 22 1.74 -22.33 14.94
CA PHE A 22 2.04 -21.14 15.74
C PHE A 22 2.50 -19.96 14.88
N GLN A 23 3.38 -20.21 13.91
CA GLN A 23 3.84 -19.15 12.99
C GLN A 23 2.69 -18.65 12.11
N ARG A 24 1.84 -19.55 11.59
CA ARG A 24 0.65 -19.17 10.82
C ARG A 24 -0.29 -18.26 11.62
N ILE A 25 -0.56 -18.61 12.88
CA ILE A 25 -1.39 -17.79 13.78
C ILE A 25 -0.74 -16.42 13.97
N PHE A 26 0.56 -16.37 14.28
CA PHE A 26 1.28 -15.11 14.47
C PHE A 26 1.23 -14.19 13.24
N VAL A 27 1.50 -14.74 12.06
CA VAL A 27 1.46 -14.01 10.78
C VAL A 27 0.05 -13.52 10.48
N THR A 28 -0.95 -14.40 10.68
CA THR A 28 -2.36 -14.07 10.47
C THR A 28 -2.78 -12.92 11.38
N LEU A 29 -2.49 -12.99 12.68
CA LEU A 29 -2.84 -11.92 13.61
C LEU A 29 -2.16 -10.59 13.24
N THR A 30 -0.88 -10.64 12.85
CA THR A 30 -0.13 -9.45 12.42
C THR A 30 -0.78 -8.78 11.21
N ILE A 31 -1.04 -9.53 10.14
CA ILE A 31 -1.66 -8.99 8.93
C ILE A 31 -3.10 -8.58 9.17
N PHE A 32 -3.86 -9.37 9.95
CA PHE A 32 -5.24 -9.04 10.31
C PHE A 32 -5.32 -7.68 11.01
N THR A 33 -4.45 -7.41 11.99
CA THR A 33 -4.43 -6.12 12.69
C THR A 33 -4.08 -4.97 11.74
N ILE A 34 -3.04 -5.11 10.92
CA ILE A 34 -2.61 -4.07 9.98
C ILE A 34 -3.73 -3.78 8.97
N SER A 35 -4.25 -4.82 8.30
CA SER A 35 -5.30 -4.68 7.29
C SER A 35 -6.63 -4.18 7.87
N LEU A 36 -6.97 -4.51 9.13
CA LEU A 36 -8.14 -3.95 9.78
C LEU A 36 -8.00 -2.44 10.01
N ILE A 37 -6.83 -1.99 10.49
CA ILE A 37 -6.54 -0.56 10.66
C ILE A 37 -6.59 0.15 9.31
N GLY A 38 -5.97 -0.42 8.28
CA GLY A 38 -5.98 0.12 6.92
C GLY A 38 -7.39 0.22 6.35
N LEU A 39 -8.22 -0.82 6.52
CA LEU A 39 -9.61 -0.84 6.06
C LEU A 39 -10.43 0.27 6.73
N LEU A 40 -10.36 0.38 8.06
CA LEU A 40 -11.11 1.40 8.82
C LEU A 40 -10.64 2.82 8.47
N GLY A 41 -9.33 3.03 8.33
CA GLY A 41 -8.75 4.32 7.94
C GLY A 41 -9.21 4.76 6.56
N ASN A 42 -9.11 3.87 5.57
CA ASN A 42 -9.50 4.14 4.19
C ASN A 42 -11.01 4.35 4.01
N LEU A 43 -11.85 3.56 4.68
CA LEU A 43 -13.30 3.80 4.68
C LEU A 43 -13.66 5.14 5.34
N SER A 44 -12.97 5.51 6.42
CA SER A 44 -13.16 6.83 7.04
C SER A 44 -12.83 7.96 6.06
N VAL A 45 -11.69 7.86 5.37
CA VAL A 45 -11.29 8.83 4.36
C VAL A 45 -12.32 8.91 3.22
N PHE A 46 -12.77 7.76 2.71
CA PHE A 46 -13.78 7.67 1.66
C PHE A 46 -15.09 8.37 2.06
N MET A 47 -15.60 8.07 3.25
CA MET A 47 -16.85 8.65 3.76
C MET A 47 -16.75 10.17 3.87
N PHE A 48 -15.64 10.70 4.39
CA PHE A 48 -15.45 12.15 4.49
C PHE A 48 -15.27 12.79 3.11
N ALA A 49 -14.47 12.19 2.23
CA ALA A 49 -14.23 12.72 0.89
C ALA A 49 -15.52 12.81 0.05
N THR A 50 -16.46 11.89 0.24
CA THR A 50 -17.74 11.85 -0.48
C THR A 50 -18.85 12.69 0.16
N THR A 51 -18.83 12.85 1.48
CA THR A 51 -19.91 13.53 2.23
C THR A 51 -19.70 15.04 2.35
N LEU A 52 -18.45 15.51 2.31
CA LEU A 52 -18.12 16.89 2.59
C LEU A 52 -18.22 17.79 1.38
N LYS A 53 -19.11 18.79 1.45
CA LYS A 53 -19.24 19.84 0.42
C LYS A 53 -17.93 20.56 0.14
N THR A 54 -17.07 20.74 1.15
CA THR A 54 -15.74 21.37 1.02
C THR A 54 -14.75 20.53 0.22
N LEU A 55 -14.96 19.22 0.14
CA LEU A 55 -14.15 18.27 -0.65
C LEU A 55 -14.79 17.91 -1.99
N ARG A 56 -15.88 18.58 -2.39
CA ARG A 56 -16.48 18.41 -3.72
C ARG A 56 -15.68 19.15 -4.81
N ASN A 57 -14.41 18.78 -4.92
CA ASN A 57 -13.43 19.27 -5.88
C ASN A 57 -12.62 18.08 -6.43
N SER A 58 -11.71 18.33 -7.37
CA SER A 58 -10.91 17.26 -7.99
C SER A 58 -10.11 16.46 -6.98
N PHE A 59 -9.56 17.11 -5.94
CA PHE A 59 -8.79 16.45 -4.90
C PHE A 59 -9.65 15.49 -4.07
N GLY A 60 -10.84 15.89 -3.62
CA GLY A 60 -11.70 15.00 -2.84
C GLY A 60 -12.23 13.83 -3.65
N ARG A 61 -12.50 14.02 -4.95
CA ARG A 61 -12.85 12.90 -5.86
C ARG A 61 -11.69 11.92 -6.03
N LEU A 62 -10.48 12.43 -6.23
CA LEU A 62 -9.27 11.62 -6.34
C LEU A 62 -9.02 10.84 -5.04
N SER A 63 -9.08 11.53 -3.89
CA SER A 63 -8.90 10.94 -2.56
C SER A 63 -9.93 9.85 -2.27
N ALA A 64 -11.20 10.07 -2.62
CA ALA A 64 -12.25 9.07 -2.47
C ALA A 64 -11.98 7.83 -3.32
N SER A 65 -11.60 8.01 -4.59
CA SER A 65 -11.28 6.89 -5.49
C SER A 65 -10.11 6.07 -4.96
N GLN A 66 -9.03 6.75 -4.55
CA GLN A 66 -7.84 6.12 -3.98
C GLN A 66 -8.21 5.36 -2.71
N SER A 67 -8.80 6.02 -1.72
CA SER A 67 -9.13 5.36 -0.45
C SER A 67 -10.11 4.20 -0.60
N LEU A 68 -11.03 4.24 -1.59
CA LEU A 68 -11.89 3.10 -1.86
C LEU A 68 -11.10 1.89 -2.39
N ALA A 69 -10.18 2.10 -3.33
CA ALA A 69 -9.32 1.04 -3.86
C ALA A 69 -8.44 0.43 -2.75
N GLU A 70 -7.85 1.28 -1.92
CA GLU A 70 -7.05 0.90 -0.76
C GLU A 70 -7.86 0.10 0.29
N ALA A 71 -9.12 0.50 0.53
CA ALA A 71 -10.04 -0.24 1.40
C ALA A 71 -10.33 -1.64 0.82
N VAL A 72 -10.53 -1.75 -0.49
CA VAL A 72 -10.73 -3.05 -1.16
C VAL A 72 -9.49 -3.94 -1.00
N LEU A 73 -8.28 -3.41 -1.20
CA LEU A 73 -7.03 -4.16 -1.00
C LEU A 73 -6.90 -4.66 0.45
N CYS A 74 -7.17 -3.80 1.43
CA CYS A 74 -7.17 -4.17 2.84
C CYS A 74 -8.22 -5.25 3.15
N ALA A 75 -9.42 -5.15 2.57
CA ALA A 75 -10.47 -6.14 2.72
C ALA A 75 -10.07 -7.49 2.10
N VAL A 76 -9.39 -7.48 0.94
CA VAL A 76 -8.86 -8.71 0.31
C VAL A 76 -7.89 -9.41 1.25
N PHE A 77 -6.99 -8.67 1.90
CA PHE A 77 -6.07 -9.26 2.88
C PHE A 77 -6.79 -9.79 4.12
N LEU A 78 -7.80 -9.07 4.62
CA LEU A 78 -8.54 -9.48 5.81
C LEU A 78 -9.39 -10.75 5.57
N PHE A 79 -10.10 -10.82 4.44
CA PHE A 79 -11.09 -11.87 4.18
C PHE A 79 -10.58 -13.03 3.32
N PHE A 80 -9.47 -12.86 2.58
CA PHE A 80 -8.90 -13.91 1.74
C PHE A 80 -7.49 -14.31 2.15
N TYR A 81 -6.57 -13.36 2.36
CA TYR A 81 -5.21 -13.69 2.77
C TYR A 81 -5.17 -14.34 4.16
N CYS A 82 -5.76 -13.69 5.17
CA CYS A 82 -5.72 -14.18 6.55
C CYS A 82 -6.32 -15.60 6.70
N PRO A 83 -7.51 -15.91 6.15
CA PRO A 83 -8.04 -17.26 6.20
C PRO A 83 -7.23 -18.26 5.37
N MET A 84 -6.62 -17.83 4.26
CA MET A 84 -5.75 -18.69 3.45
C MET A 84 -4.52 -19.15 4.23
N VAL A 85 -3.83 -18.23 4.91
CA VAL A 85 -2.65 -18.56 5.71
C VAL A 85 -3.01 -19.42 6.92
N LEU A 86 -4.12 -19.11 7.60
CA LEU A 86 -4.54 -19.80 8.82
C LEU A 86 -5.11 -21.20 8.56
N LEU A 87 -5.87 -21.37 7.47
CA LEU A 87 -6.59 -22.62 7.16
C LEU A 87 -5.93 -23.43 6.03
N GLU A 88 -4.75 -23.01 5.57
CA GLU A 88 -4.03 -23.62 4.44
C GLU A 88 -4.92 -23.79 3.19
N ARG A 89 -5.83 -22.82 2.96
CA ARG A 89 -6.74 -22.88 1.81
C ARG A 89 -6.00 -22.65 0.50
N ASN A 90 -6.63 -23.09 -0.59
CA ASN A 90 -6.14 -22.90 -1.93
C ASN A 90 -6.00 -21.41 -2.29
N THR A 91 -4.84 -21.03 -2.86
CA THR A 91 -4.46 -19.63 -3.17
C THR A 91 -5.10 -19.10 -4.45
N ARG A 92 -5.77 -19.97 -5.23
CA ARG A 92 -6.36 -19.65 -6.55
C ARG A 92 -7.32 -18.45 -6.53
N VAL A 93 -8.10 -18.29 -5.47
CA VAL A 93 -9.04 -17.16 -5.36
C VAL A 93 -8.28 -15.84 -5.27
N LEU A 94 -7.25 -15.79 -4.42
CA LEU A 94 -6.44 -14.59 -4.23
C LEU A 94 -5.60 -14.27 -5.47
N ILE A 95 -5.06 -15.30 -6.12
CA ILE A 95 -4.37 -15.17 -7.41
C ILE A 95 -5.32 -14.63 -8.48
N GLY A 96 -6.55 -15.15 -8.57
CA GLY A 96 -7.56 -14.65 -9.52
C GLY A 96 -7.94 -13.19 -9.28
N LEU A 97 -8.11 -12.79 -8.01
CA LEU A 97 -8.36 -11.38 -7.65
C LEU A 97 -7.14 -10.50 -7.98
N ALA A 98 -5.93 -10.98 -7.66
CA ALA A 98 -4.68 -10.29 -7.94
C ALA A 98 -4.44 -10.10 -9.44
N TYR A 99 -5.02 -10.93 -10.31
CA TYR A 99 -4.93 -10.78 -11.76
C TYR A 99 -6.09 -10.00 -12.38
N ALA A 100 -7.24 -9.89 -11.71
CA ALA A 100 -8.38 -9.12 -12.21
C ALA A 100 -8.19 -7.60 -12.08
N ILE A 101 -7.29 -7.16 -11.21
CA ILE A 101 -7.13 -5.77 -10.74
C ILE A 101 -5.98 -5.00 -11.44
N PRO A 102 -4.83 -5.59 -11.81
CA PRO A 102 -3.71 -4.86 -12.42
C PRO A 102 -4.00 -4.38 -13.85
N CYS A 103 -3.40 -3.25 -14.20
CA CYS A 103 -3.45 -2.70 -15.55
C CYS A 103 -2.86 -3.71 -16.56
N PHE A 104 -3.58 -3.91 -17.68
CA PHE A 104 -3.45 -5.00 -18.67
C PHE A 104 -2.03 -5.45 -19.08
N THR A 105 -1.01 -4.59 -18.96
CA THR A 105 0.35 -4.86 -19.45
C THR A 105 1.15 -5.85 -18.60
N SER A 106 1.16 -5.73 -17.26
CA SER A 106 1.90 -6.69 -16.41
C SER A 106 1.20 -8.05 -16.42
N LEU A 107 -0.15 -8.05 -16.35
CA LEU A 107 -0.97 -9.26 -16.46
C LEU A 107 -0.69 -10.06 -17.74
N TYR A 108 -0.62 -9.38 -18.89
CA TYR A 108 -0.32 -10.03 -20.17
C TYR A 108 1.05 -10.72 -20.16
N MET A 109 2.09 -10.04 -19.66
CA MET A 109 3.44 -10.59 -19.64
C MET A 109 3.57 -11.78 -18.68
N HIS A 110 2.91 -11.71 -17.51
CA HIS A 110 2.89 -12.82 -16.56
C HIS A 110 2.18 -14.06 -17.12
N LEU A 111 1.05 -13.88 -17.79
CA LEU A 111 0.30 -14.97 -18.41
C LEU A 111 1.03 -15.56 -19.63
N ALA A 112 1.61 -14.72 -20.48
CA ALA A 112 2.30 -15.17 -21.70
C ALA A 112 3.54 -16.01 -21.40
N ASN A 113 4.24 -15.74 -20.30
CA ASN A 113 5.49 -16.41 -19.92
C ASN A 113 5.32 -17.45 -18.80
N ASN A 114 4.07 -17.79 -18.44
CA ASN A 114 3.75 -18.72 -17.33
C ASN A 114 4.38 -18.31 -15.98
N CYS A 115 4.56 -17.01 -15.75
CA CYS A 115 5.08 -16.45 -14.50
C CYS A 115 3.96 -16.33 -13.48
N LEU A 116 3.51 -17.48 -12.99
CA LEU A 116 2.51 -17.56 -11.93
C LEU A 116 3.02 -16.89 -10.65
N LEU A 117 2.06 -16.45 -9.83
CA LEU A 117 2.30 -15.79 -8.55
C LEU A 117 2.01 -16.76 -7.38
N PRO A 118 2.83 -17.81 -7.14
CA PRO A 118 2.58 -18.74 -6.05
C PRO A 118 2.75 -18.08 -4.69
N TYR A 119 1.98 -18.58 -3.73
CA TYR A 119 2.20 -18.29 -2.33
C TYR A 119 3.36 -19.16 -1.81
N VAL A 120 4.36 -18.52 -1.20
CA VAL A 120 5.53 -19.17 -0.63
C VAL A 120 5.39 -19.20 0.88
N ASP A 121 5.14 -20.39 1.42
CA ASP A 121 4.84 -20.57 2.84
C ASP A 121 6.01 -20.24 3.77
N PHE A 122 7.25 -20.51 3.34
CA PHE A 122 8.45 -20.25 4.13
C PHE A 122 8.57 -18.78 4.58
N GLY A 123 8.22 -17.81 3.73
CA GLY A 123 8.31 -16.38 4.04
C GLY A 123 6.95 -15.67 4.12
N TRP A 124 5.84 -16.42 4.05
CA TRP A 124 4.46 -15.92 3.99
C TRP A 124 4.27 -14.75 3.02
N TYR A 125 4.60 -14.96 1.75
CA TYR A 125 4.49 -13.93 0.70
C TYR A 125 4.08 -14.52 -0.65
N PHE A 126 3.64 -13.66 -1.55
CA PHE A 126 3.41 -14.01 -2.95
C PHE A 126 4.67 -13.74 -3.77
N GLY A 127 5.30 -14.82 -4.24
CA GLY A 127 6.49 -14.76 -5.09
C GLY A 127 6.13 -14.97 -6.56
N VAL A 128 7.07 -14.68 -7.46
CA VAL A 128 6.99 -15.10 -8.87
C VAL A 128 7.80 -16.39 -9.03
N ASN A 129 7.37 -17.30 -9.90
CA ASN A 129 8.16 -18.49 -10.25
C ASN A 129 9.59 -18.12 -10.70
N THR A 130 10.57 -18.93 -10.32
CA THR A 130 11.98 -18.72 -10.65
C THR A 130 12.30 -19.26 -12.04
N SER A 131 12.26 -18.38 -13.04
CA SER A 131 12.81 -18.61 -14.38
C SER A 131 13.49 -17.34 -14.86
N ALA A 132 14.43 -17.46 -15.82
CA ALA A 132 15.14 -16.31 -16.37
C ALA A 132 14.18 -15.24 -16.93
N ASP A 133 13.11 -15.67 -17.61
CA ASP A 133 12.11 -14.76 -18.17
C ASP A 133 11.29 -14.08 -17.07
N CYS A 134 10.93 -14.81 -16.01
CA CYS A 134 10.17 -14.26 -14.89
C CYS A 134 10.99 -13.28 -14.04
N ASP A 135 12.30 -13.49 -13.91
CA ASP A 135 13.20 -12.55 -13.23
C ASP A 135 13.33 -11.24 -14.00
N VAL A 136 13.38 -11.31 -15.34
CA VAL A 136 13.38 -10.13 -16.21
C VAL A 136 12.08 -9.34 -16.06
N ILE A 137 10.92 -10.03 -16.07
CA ILE A 137 9.61 -9.39 -15.89
C ILE A 137 9.54 -8.73 -14.50
N ARG A 138 9.87 -9.47 -13.45
CA ARG A 138 9.84 -8.99 -12.06
C ARG A 138 10.69 -7.73 -11.88
N TYR A 139 11.89 -7.68 -12.46
CA TYR A 139 12.79 -6.54 -12.28
C TYR A 139 12.44 -5.36 -13.20
N TRP A 140 12.26 -5.60 -14.50
CA TRP A 140 12.10 -4.50 -15.46
C TRP A 140 10.65 -4.04 -15.61
N ILE A 141 9.70 -4.97 -15.59
CA ILE A 141 8.29 -4.68 -15.86
C ILE A 141 7.53 -4.29 -14.59
N ASP A 142 7.83 -4.92 -13.46
CA ASP A 142 7.19 -4.55 -12.19
C ASP A 142 8.02 -3.47 -11.50
N PHE A 143 9.23 -3.79 -11.03
CA PHE A 143 10.03 -2.85 -10.23
C PHE A 143 10.43 -1.57 -10.97
N CYS A 144 11.15 -1.66 -12.09
CA CYS A 144 11.65 -0.46 -12.79
C CYS A 144 10.50 0.42 -13.32
N LYS A 145 9.42 -0.19 -13.82
CA LYS A 145 8.24 0.55 -14.30
C LYS A 145 7.54 1.28 -13.15
N ASP A 146 7.21 0.59 -12.07
CA ASP A 146 6.47 1.20 -10.96
C ASP A 146 7.32 2.26 -10.25
N PHE A 147 8.60 1.98 -10.02
CA PHE A 147 9.53 2.97 -9.48
C PHE A 147 9.69 4.18 -10.41
N GLY A 148 9.81 3.95 -11.72
CA GLY A 148 9.91 5.00 -12.72
C GLY A 148 8.67 5.90 -12.78
N VAL A 149 7.47 5.32 -12.70
CA VAL A 149 6.21 6.07 -12.63
C VAL A 149 6.15 6.93 -11.37
N VAL A 150 6.51 6.37 -10.20
CA VAL A 150 6.53 7.11 -8.94
C VAL A 150 7.55 8.25 -8.98
N ALA A 151 8.74 8.01 -9.55
CA ALA A 151 9.75 9.04 -9.72
C ALA A 151 9.28 10.17 -10.65
N LEU A 152 8.59 9.85 -11.76
CA LEU A 152 8.01 10.86 -12.65
C LEU A 152 6.94 11.70 -11.96
N ILE A 153 6.04 11.06 -11.19
CA ILE A 153 5.03 11.78 -10.38
C ILE A 153 5.72 12.73 -9.40
N ALA A 154 6.75 12.26 -8.69
CA ALA A 154 7.50 13.10 -7.76
C ALA A 154 8.15 14.31 -8.44
N ILE A 155 8.68 14.16 -9.66
CA ILE A 155 9.23 15.27 -10.45
C ILE A 155 8.13 16.29 -10.77
N VAL A 156 6.97 15.83 -11.27
CA VAL A 156 5.83 16.71 -11.60
C VAL A 156 5.32 17.45 -10.36
N ASP A 157 5.25 16.77 -9.22
CA ASP A 157 4.83 17.35 -7.94
C ASP A 157 5.81 18.42 -7.45
N VAL A 158 7.12 18.16 -7.52
CA VAL A 158 8.15 19.14 -7.18
C VAL A 158 8.09 20.34 -8.12
N MET A 159 7.96 20.12 -9.43
CA MET A 159 7.79 21.19 -10.42
C MET A 159 6.54 22.04 -10.11
N THR A 160 5.44 21.40 -9.73
CA THR A 160 4.20 22.08 -9.33
C THR A 160 4.40 22.93 -8.08
N ILE A 161 5.11 22.45 -7.05
CA ILE A 161 5.45 23.26 -5.87
C ILE A 161 6.29 24.47 -6.25
N VAL A 162 7.32 24.28 -7.08
CA VAL A 162 8.19 25.37 -7.54
C VAL A 162 7.38 26.39 -8.33
N MET A 163 6.56 25.97 -9.29
CA MET A 163 5.67 26.83 -10.06
C MET A 163 4.75 27.64 -9.15
N ILE A 164 4.07 26.99 -8.21
CA ILE A 164 3.20 27.66 -7.24
C ILE A 164 3.97 28.67 -6.37
N LYS A 165 5.25 28.41 -6.05
CA LYS A 165 6.12 29.33 -5.30
C LYS A 165 6.60 30.52 -6.13
N VAL A 166 6.96 30.30 -7.39
CA VAL A 166 7.49 31.32 -8.30
C VAL A 166 6.39 32.24 -8.83
N THR A 167 5.19 31.74 -9.11
CA THR A 167 4.04 32.54 -9.61
C THR A 167 3.34 33.35 -8.51
N ALA A 168 3.87 33.31 -7.29
CA ALA A 168 3.28 33.91 -6.10
C ALA A 168 3.53 35.39 -5.79
N PRO A 169 4.67 36.01 -6.18
CA PRO A 169 4.94 37.39 -5.80
C PRO A 169 4.10 38.32 -6.68
N GLY A 170 3.10 39.00 -6.10
CA GLY A 170 2.38 40.09 -6.77
C GLY A 170 0.96 40.41 -6.28
N MET A 171 0.28 39.53 -5.54
CA MET A 171 -1.13 39.76 -5.19
C MET A 171 -1.33 40.61 -3.93
N ARG A 172 -1.36 41.94 -4.12
CA ARG A 172 -1.97 42.91 -3.20
C ARG A 172 -3.45 43.09 -3.59
N SER A 173 -4.35 42.31 -2.98
CA SER A 173 -5.80 42.45 -3.18
C SER A 173 -6.56 42.03 -1.91
N ALA A 174 -7.77 42.55 -1.70
CA ALA A 174 -8.64 42.22 -0.56
C ALA A 174 -8.91 40.70 -0.41
N ASN A 175 -8.84 39.94 -1.50
CA ASN A 175 -8.95 38.47 -1.50
C ASN A 175 -7.63 37.73 -1.17
N CYS A 176 -6.55 38.44 -0.85
CA CYS A 176 -5.22 37.86 -0.62
C CYS A 176 -5.22 36.79 0.49
N SER A 177 -5.97 37.00 1.58
CA SER A 177 -6.07 36.01 2.67
C SER A 177 -6.74 34.70 2.24
N GLN A 178 -7.83 34.76 1.46
CA GLN A 178 -8.53 33.58 0.97
C GLN A 178 -7.70 32.82 -0.08
N THR A 179 -7.05 33.55 -0.99
CA THR A 179 -6.17 32.94 -2.00
C THR A 179 -4.92 32.33 -1.38
N GLN A 180 -4.33 32.95 -0.35
CA GLN A 180 -3.23 32.37 0.42
C GLN A 180 -3.65 31.08 1.15
N LYS A 181 -4.85 31.03 1.74
CA LYS A 181 -5.38 29.82 2.37
C LYS A 181 -5.58 28.69 1.35
N LYS A 182 -6.14 28.99 0.18
CA LYS A 182 -6.31 28.01 -0.92
C LYS A 182 -4.97 27.46 -1.39
N ARG A 183 -3.99 28.33 -1.62
CA ARG A 183 -2.63 27.95 -2.05
C ARG A 183 -1.89 27.12 -1.02
N LYS A 184 -2.02 27.44 0.28
CA LYS A 184 -1.46 26.60 1.36
C LYS A 184 -2.04 25.19 1.33
N ARG A 185 -3.34 25.04 1.04
CA ARG A 185 -3.99 23.72 0.90
C ARG A 185 -3.44 22.95 -0.29
N GLU A 186 -3.32 23.61 -1.45
CA GLU A 186 -2.73 23.00 -2.66
C GLU A 186 -1.30 22.50 -2.41
N ILE A 187 -0.45 23.31 -1.77
CA ILE A 187 0.91 22.87 -1.40
C ILE A 187 0.87 21.69 -0.43
N THR A 188 -0.05 21.68 0.55
CA THR A 188 -0.21 20.54 1.46
C THR A 188 -0.61 19.28 0.72
N PHE A 189 -1.47 19.36 -0.30
CA PHE A 189 -1.85 18.21 -1.12
C PHE A 189 -0.66 17.65 -1.90
N VAL A 190 0.15 18.51 -2.51
CA VAL A 190 1.35 18.04 -3.22
C VAL A 190 2.38 17.43 -2.26
N LYS A 191 2.51 17.97 -1.03
CA LYS A 191 3.33 17.33 0.02
C LYS A 191 2.82 15.96 0.43
N GLN A 192 1.49 15.77 0.49
CA GLN A 192 0.90 14.46 0.78
C GLN A 192 1.28 13.45 -0.29
N ALA A 193 1.10 13.80 -1.57
CA ALA A 193 1.46 12.95 -2.70
C ALA A 193 2.96 12.57 -2.69
N LEU A 194 3.85 13.53 -2.41
CA LEU A 194 5.29 13.24 -2.28
C LEU A 194 5.62 12.26 -1.15
N ILE A 195 4.97 12.40 0.01
CA ILE A 195 5.19 11.50 1.15
C ILE A 195 4.64 10.10 0.86
N GLN A 196 3.43 10.00 0.30
CA GLN A 196 2.83 8.73 -0.10
C GLN A 196 3.69 8.03 -1.16
N GLY A 197 4.15 8.78 -2.18
CA GLY A 197 5.05 8.27 -3.20
C GLY A 197 6.38 7.78 -2.65
N ALA A 198 7.00 8.49 -1.69
CA ALA A 198 8.24 8.05 -1.05
C ALA A 198 8.06 6.77 -0.22
N ILE A 199 6.92 6.64 0.48
CA ILE A 199 6.57 5.43 1.25
C ILE A 199 6.39 4.25 0.29
N PHE A 200 5.66 4.44 -0.81
CA PHE A 200 5.47 3.42 -1.84
C PHE A 200 6.79 3.03 -2.53
N ALA A 201 7.65 3.99 -2.89
CA ALA A 201 8.97 3.69 -3.44
C ALA A 201 9.85 2.89 -2.47
N THR A 202 9.76 3.17 -1.17
CA THR A 202 10.50 2.41 -0.15
C THR A 202 9.99 0.97 -0.08
N GLU A 203 8.68 0.77 -0.14
CA GLU A 203 8.05 -0.55 -0.20
C GLU A 203 8.53 -1.35 -1.43
N LEU A 204 8.57 -0.74 -2.62
CA LEU A 204 9.10 -1.39 -3.82
C LEU A 204 10.55 -1.85 -3.64
N VAL A 205 11.41 -1.00 -3.06
CA VAL A 205 12.80 -1.37 -2.78
C VAL A 205 12.86 -2.53 -1.77
N PHE A 206 12.01 -2.52 -0.75
CA PHE A 206 11.97 -3.59 0.24
C PHE A 206 11.51 -4.92 -0.40
N PHE A 207 10.45 -4.87 -1.20
CA PHE A 207 9.84 -6.05 -1.81
C PHE A 207 10.72 -6.66 -2.90
N PHE A 208 11.32 -5.84 -3.79
CA PHE A 208 12.04 -6.34 -4.96
C PHE A 208 13.54 -6.54 -4.72
N ILE A 209 14.17 -5.72 -3.86
CA ILE A 209 15.62 -5.73 -3.66
C ILE A 209 15.99 -6.30 -2.29
N VAL A 210 15.45 -5.75 -1.21
CA VAL A 210 15.89 -6.14 0.15
C VAL A 210 15.47 -7.56 0.48
N SER A 211 14.25 -7.97 0.08
CA SER A 211 13.71 -9.30 0.36
C SER A 211 14.55 -10.44 -0.24
N THR A 212 15.15 -10.22 -1.42
CA THR A 212 15.97 -11.23 -2.12
C THR A 212 17.32 -11.45 -1.46
N MET A 213 17.77 -10.50 -0.64
CA MET A 213 18.98 -10.61 0.16
C MET A 213 18.74 -11.31 1.51
N GLN A 214 17.48 -11.58 1.87
CA GLN A 214 17.14 -12.19 3.15
C GLN A 214 17.13 -13.70 3.06
N THR A 215 17.74 -14.35 4.06
CA THR A 215 17.68 -15.81 4.25
C THR A 215 16.72 -16.21 5.37
N LYS A 216 16.32 -15.26 6.22
CA LYS A 216 15.44 -15.49 7.37
C LYS A 216 13.98 -15.29 6.96
N PRO A 217 13.07 -16.24 7.27
CA PRO A 217 11.68 -16.21 6.83
C PRO A 217 10.93 -14.98 7.36
N VAL A 218 11.17 -14.61 8.63
CA VAL A 218 10.58 -13.41 9.25
C VAL A 218 11.05 -12.13 8.57
N MET A 219 12.31 -12.05 8.11
CA MET A 219 12.80 -10.86 7.41
C MET A 219 12.18 -10.73 6.02
N ILE A 220 12.01 -11.86 5.31
CA ILE A 220 11.29 -11.89 4.02
C ILE A 220 9.86 -11.39 4.23
N PHE A 221 9.15 -11.94 5.23
CA PHE A 221 7.79 -11.53 5.58
C PHE A 221 7.67 -10.02 5.88
N LEU A 222 8.62 -9.48 6.65
CA LEU A 222 8.66 -8.05 6.97
C LEU A 222 8.88 -7.18 5.71
N CYS A 223 9.84 -7.55 4.87
CA CYS A 223 10.17 -6.81 3.65
C CYS A 223 9.14 -6.95 2.52
N THR A 224 8.24 -7.94 2.61
CA THR A 224 7.24 -8.22 1.58
C THR A 224 5.83 -7.92 2.08
N THR A 225 5.12 -8.92 2.60
CA THR A 225 3.70 -8.85 2.97
C THR A 225 3.39 -7.79 4.01
N VAL A 226 4.26 -7.62 5.01
CA VAL A 226 4.06 -6.55 6.03
C VAL A 226 4.29 -5.18 5.42
N SER A 227 5.37 -5.00 4.65
CA SER A 227 5.67 -3.71 4.00
C SER A 227 4.53 -3.28 3.06
N TRP A 228 4.03 -4.21 2.24
CA TRP A 228 2.87 -4.02 1.38
C TRP A 228 1.63 -3.59 2.19
N SER A 229 1.29 -4.35 3.24
CA SER A 229 0.12 -4.06 4.08
C SER A 229 0.24 -2.71 4.81
N LEU A 230 1.45 -2.33 5.21
CA LEU A 230 1.73 -1.06 5.86
C LEU A 230 1.56 0.11 4.89
N VAL A 231 1.95 -0.02 3.63
CA VAL A 231 1.76 1.03 2.61
C VAL A 231 0.29 1.46 2.55
N HIS A 232 -0.62 0.48 2.46
CA HIS A 232 -2.07 0.69 2.38
C HIS A 232 -2.70 1.19 3.69
N THR A 233 -2.00 0.99 4.81
CA THR A 233 -2.42 1.46 6.13
C THR A 233 -1.93 2.88 6.42
N ILE A 234 -0.72 3.21 5.98
CA ILE A 234 -0.10 4.51 6.19
C ILE A 234 -0.71 5.57 5.27
N ASP A 235 -1.14 5.19 4.07
CA ASP A 235 -1.77 6.10 3.10
C ASP A 235 -2.92 6.96 3.68
N PRO A 236 -3.98 6.39 4.27
CA PRO A 236 -5.04 7.18 4.89
C PRO A 236 -4.56 7.97 6.12
N LEU A 237 -3.54 7.49 6.84
CA LEU A 237 -2.98 8.21 8.00
C LEU A 237 -2.28 9.51 7.55
N VAL A 238 -1.48 9.45 6.49
CA VAL A 238 -0.83 10.63 5.90
C VAL A 238 -1.88 11.64 5.44
N LEU A 239 -2.97 11.17 4.82
CA LEU A 239 -4.05 12.02 4.37
C LEU A 239 -4.75 12.73 5.54
N ILE A 240 -5.11 11.98 6.58
CA ILE A 240 -5.76 12.51 7.78
C ILE A 240 -4.86 13.51 8.51
N LEU A 241 -3.58 13.19 8.71
CA LEU A 241 -2.66 14.02 9.49
C LEU A 241 -2.34 15.35 8.80
N LEU A 242 -2.14 15.33 7.49
CA LEU A 242 -1.75 16.53 6.74
C LEU A 242 -2.95 17.38 6.33
N ASN A 243 -4.15 16.80 6.20
CA ASN A 243 -5.34 17.57 5.83
C ASN A 243 -6.08 18.11 7.06
N GLN A 244 -6.00 19.42 7.27
CA GLN A 244 -6.65 20.10 8.40
C GLN A 244 -8.18 19.93 8.39
N GLU A 245 -8.82 19.83 7.22
CA GLU A 245 -10.27 19.62 7.14
C GLU A 245 -10.65 18.26 7.76
N PHE A 246 -9.89 17.20 7.46
CA PHE A 246 -10.11 15.89 8.07
C PHE A 246 -9.89 15.91 9.59
N ARG A 247 -8.80 16.54 10.06
CA ARG A 247 -8.51 16.65 11.50
C ARG A 247 -9.60 17.40 12.27
N ASN A 248 -10.00 18.57 11.75
CA ASN A 248 -11.04 19.38 12.38
C ASN A 248 -12.36 18.62 12.48
N MET A 249 -12.63 17.71 11.53
CA MET A 249 -13.86 16.93 11.53
C MET A 249 -13.81 15.72 12.45
N LEU A 250 -12.68 15.01 12.55
CA LEU A 250 -12.46 14.02 13.59
C LEU A 250 -12.67 14.62 14.99
N LEU A 251 -12.14 15.82 15.21
CA LEU A 251 -12.30 16.57 16.46
C LEU A 251 -13.73 17.09 16.67
N ARG A 252 -14.46 17.48 15.60
CA ARG A 252 -15.84 17.95 15.72
C ARG A 252 -16.83 16.82 15.96
N ASN A 253 -16.63 15.65 15.35
CA ASN A 253 -17.50 14.49 15.54
C ASN A 253 -17.36 13.90 16.95
N THR A 254 -16.13 13.84 17.49
CA THR A 254 -15.91 13.48 18.90
C THR A 254 -16.57 14.45 19.87
N ARG A 255 -16.51 15.76 19.57
CA ARG A 255 -17.16 16.80 20.40
C ARG A 255 -18.69 16.81 20.32
N TRP A 256 -19.27 16.37 19.19
CA TRP A 256 -20.72 16.20 19.06
C TRP A 256 -21.17 14.95 19.82
N ARG A 257 -20.41 13.85 19.71
CA ARG A 257 -20.69 12.61 20.44
C ARG A 257 -20.51 12.72 21.95
N SER A 258 -19.58 13.56 22.43
CA SER A 258 -19.44 13.84 23.86
C SER A 258 -20.59 14.69 24.41
N ARG A 259 -21.14 15.62 23.61
CA ARG A 259 -22.31 16.42 24.00
C ARG A 259 -23.58 15.60 24.07
N SER A 260 -23.79 14.66 23.16
CA SER A 260 -24.95 13.77 23.22
C SER A 260 -24.90 12.82 24.42
N THR A 261 -23.71 12.36 24.83
CA THR A 261 -23.59 11.54 26.05
C THR A 261 -23.83 12.35 27.32
N ASP A 262 -23.47 13.64 27.35
CA ASP A 262 -23.77 14.52 28.49
C ASP A 262 -25.27 14.88 28.58
N GLU A 263 -26.03 14.80 27.48
CA GLU A 263 -27.48 15.06 27.43
C GLU A 263 -28.32 13.81 27.75
N ASP A 264 -27.79 12.60 27.58
CA ASP A 264 -28.48 11.33 27.92
C ASP A 264 -28.30 10.91 29.40
N ASP A 265 -27.35 11.52 30.12
CA ASP A 265 -27.09 11.29 31.56
C ASP A 265 -27.81 12.31 32.48
N GLN A 266 -28.77 13.07 31.97
CA GLN A 266 -29.54 14.10 32.70
C GLN A 266 -31.05 13.82 32.66
#